data_AF-A0A1Q3AAC9-F1
#
_entry.id   AF-A0A1Q3AAC9-F1
#
_cell.length_a   1.000
_cell.length_b   1.000
_cell.length_c   1.000
_cell.angle_alpha   90.00
_cell.angle_beta   90.00
_cell.angle_gamma   90.00
#
_symmetry.space_group_name_H-M   'P 1'
#
loop_
_entity.id
_entity.type
_entity.pdbx_description
1 polymer ?
#
loop_
_entity_poly.entity_id
_entity_poly.type
_entity_poly.pdbx_seq_one_letter_code
_entity_poly.pdbx_strand_id
1 'polypeptide(L)'
;MALEDVLRQYAEIVDFLKSLVVAHRRALQDENLSFQLEGIRKDIYICFNDLCKLNEMLIACDGEIKETVTMLKSSKEKFGKLADKETKLRDEKRRWSVEIPPLSESKIKIPITTGYRSLLNQYIELVGATNTSLAAEGTTGNDEQSGIVDRRQLLQSVKLLQACHEESIKDIKQLESLLRDFKKDQAFIVKEMRSHQAKIRRETAGIDESIAKVHQSRKKLLKKVGLAIPEASGSSSLSHRLFNLQLNEENKRREQEQQDIANHAFEFIDMKIRSLQDQLTHKKEDSSNLVTQRNLWGECAQLVKELEDRLSTALTSKGKSPSGQIKSWLQKTISDLKTTISAADSDILITLITDEKEVIEKALVEISGETVQPLNIPKKNRYQMSPLHSHSSPPFLVASKSPPKIGITDKTVDPVTDANGIELENMDSIKGKYEKKD
;
A
#
# COMPACT_ATOMS: atom_id res chain seq x y z
N MET A 1 -13.69 21.37 -2.74
CA MET A 1 -14.85 20.52 -2.41
C MET A 1 -14.29 19.14 -2.11
N ALA A 2 -14.64 18.49 -1.00
CA ALA A 2 -14.10 17.16 -0.71
C ALA A 2 -14.68 16.14 -1.72
N LEU A 3 -13.93 15.08 -2.05
CA LEU A 3 -14.39 14.06 -3.01
C LEU A 3 -15.76 13.47 -2.62
N GLU A 4 -15.99 13.29 -1.31
CA GLU A 4 -17.25 12.81 -0.76
C GLU A 4 -18.44 13.74 -1.06
N ASP A 5 -18.22 15.06 -1.01
CA ASP A 5 -19.24 16.06 -1.34
C ASP A 5 -19.58 16.04 -2.83
N VAL A 6 -18.57 15.87 -3.69
CA VAL A 6 -18.75 15.79 -5.16
C VAL A 6 -19.53 14.53 -5.53
N LEU A 7 -19.24 13.39 -4.90
CA LEU A 7 -19.97 12.14 -5.11
C LEU A 7 -21.42 12.22 -4.62
N ARG A 8 -21.66 12.90 -3.49
CA ARG A 8 -23.02 13.12 -2.97
C ARG A 8 -23.83 13.99 -3.93
N GLN A 9 -23.27 15.11 -4.39
CA GLN A 9 -23.92 15.99 -5.37
C GLN A 9 -24.22 15.27 -6.68
N TYR A 10 -23.31 14.41 -7.15
CA TYR A 10 -23.56 13.59 -8.34
C TYR A 10 -24.80 12.71 -8.18
N ALA A 11 -24.94 12.01 -7.04
CA ALA A 11 -26.11 11.19 -6.77
C ALA A 11 -27.40 12.02 -6.67
N GLU A 12 -27.35 13.17 -6.00
CA GLU A 12 -28.49 14.08 -5.87
C GLU A 12 -29.00 14.58 -7.23
N ILE A 13 -28.09 14.96 -8.14
CA ILE A 13 -28.47 15.41 -9.49
C ILE A 13 -29.04 14.27 -10.33
N VAL A 14 -28.50 13.04 -10.21
CA VAL A 14 -29.06 11.86 -10.90
C VAL A 14 -30.48 11.56 -10.42
N ASP A 15 -30.74 11.64 -9.12
CA ASP A 15 -32.08 11.40 -8.59
C ASP A 15 -33.06 12.54 -8.94
N PHE A 16 -32.58 13.78 -8.94
CA PHE A 16 -33.35 14.91 -9.43
C PHE A 16 -33.69 14.76 -10.93
N LEU A 17 -32.74 14.32 -11.77
CA LEU A 17 -32.97 14.04 -13.18
C LEU A 17 -34.06 12.99 -13.39
N LYS A 18 -34.07 11.90 -12.61
CA LYS A 18 -35.15 10.90 -12.66
C LYS A 18 -36.51 11.50 -12.31
N SER A 19 -36.56 12.39 -11.33
CA SER A 19 -37.80 13.09 -10.96
C SER A 19 -38.30 14.01 -12.08
N LEU A 20 -37.37 14.70 -12.77
CA LEU A 20 -37.68 15.54 -13.93
C LEU A 20 -38.20 14.72 -15.11
N VAL A 21 -37.69 13.52 -15.36
CA VAL A 21 -38.22 12.62 -16.41
C VAL A 21 -39.69 12.30 -16.17
N VAL A 22 -40.07 12.01 -14.93
CA VAL A 22 -41.47 11.75 -14.57
C VAL A 22 -42.33 13.02 -14.72
N ALA A 23 -41.82 14.18 -14.31
CA ALA A 23 -42.51 15.46 -14.46
C ALA A 23 -42.70 15.83 -15.95
N HIS A 24 -41.68 15.61 -16.77
CA HIS A 24 -41.67 15.83 -18.21
C HIS A 24 -42.76 15.02 -18.90
N ARG A 25 -42.82 13.70 -18.64
CA ARG A 25 -43.87 12.83 -19.17
C ARG A 25 -45.28 13.30 -18.80
N ARG A 26 -45.47 13.79 -17.58
CA ARG A 26 -46.77 14.32 -17.13
C ARG A 26 -47.11 15.64 -17.83
N ALA A 27 -46.15 16.56 -17.95
CA ALA A 27 -46.35 17.84 -18.64
C ALA A 27 -46.66 17.68 -20.13
N LEU A 28 -46.15 16.60 -20.75
CA LEU A 28 -46.47 16.23 -22.13
C LEU A 28 -47.90 15.69 -22.33
N GLN A 29 -48.56 15.20 -21.26
CA GLN A 29 -49.89 14.57 -21.33
C GLN A 29 -51.00 15.45 -20.75
N ASP A 30 -50.69 16.33 -19.81
CA ASP A 30 -51.65 17.21 -19.14
C ASP A 30 -51.59 18.62 -19.72
N GLU A 31 -52.68 19.05 -20.37
CA GLU A 31 -52.82 20.39 -20.95
C GLU A 31 -52.58 21.51 -19.91
N ASN A 32 -52.90 21.27 -18.63
CA ASN A 32 -52.72 22.26 -17.57
C ASN A 32 -51.25 22.47 -17.20
N LEU A 33 -50.35 21.55 -17.56
CA LEU A 33 -48.92 21.61 -17.22
C LEU A 33 -48.04 21.93 -18.43
N SER A 34 -48.63 22.05 -19.63
CA SER A 34 -47.94 22.36 -20.89
C SER A 34 -47.10 23.63 -20.81
N PHE A 35 -47.55 24.66 -20.07
CA PHE A 35 -46.80 25.92 -19.90
C PHE A 35 -45.47 25.75 -19.16
N GLN A 36 -45.27 24.65 -18.44
CA GLN A 36 -44.04 24.35 -17.69
C GLN A 36 -43.03 23.53 -18.51
N LEU A 37 -43.43 23.01 -19.68
CA LEU A 37 -42.65 22.05 -20.45
C LEU A 37 -41.28 22.59 -20.89
N GLU A 38 -41.23 23.84 -21.37
CA GLU A 38 -39.96 24.50 -21.74
C GLU A 38 -39.04 24.67 -20.52
N GLY A 39 -39.61 24.94 -19.35
CA GLY A 39 -38.87 25.01 -18.09
C GLY A 39 -38.27 23.66 -17.72
N ILE A 40 -39.07 22.59 -17.81
CA ILE A 40 -38.62 21.22 -17.52
C ILE A 40 -37.54 20.76 -18.51
N ARG A 41 -37.69 21.03 -19.81
CA ARG A 41 -36.67 20.71 -20.84
C ARG A 41 -35.34 21.41 -20.54
N LYS A 42 -35.40 22.67 -20.12
CA LYS A 42 -34.23 23.45 -19.70
C LYS A 42 -33.60 22.91 -18.42
N ASP A 43 -34.39 22.52 -17.42
CA ASP A 43 -33.90 21.96 -16.17
C ASP A 43 -33.22 20.60 -16.39
N ILE A 44 -33.76 19.76 -17.27
CA ILE A 44 -33.11 18.51 -17.72
C ILE A 44 -31.76 18.81 -18.38
N TYR A 45 -31.69 19.82 -19.26
CA TYR A 45 -30.44 20.23 -19.89
C TYR A 45 -29.41 20.74 -18.86
N ILE A 46 -29.86 21.51 -17.85
CA ILE A 46 -29.02 21.97 -16.76
C ILE A 46 -28.48 20.78 -15.96
N CYS A 47 -29.31 19.79 -15.63
CA CYS A 47 -28.87 18.58 -14.93
C CYS A 47 -27.77 17.84 -15.70
N PHE A 48 -27.94 17.61 -17.00
CA PHE A 48 -26.90 17.00 -17.83
C PHE A 48 -25.61 17.83 -17.85
N ASN A 49 -25.72 19.16 -17.92
CA ASN A 49 -24.56 20.04 -17.88
C ASN A 49 -23.85 20.06 -16.52
N ASP A 50 -24.60 19.99 -15.42
CA ASP A 50 -24.05 19.94 -14.07
C ASP A 50 -23.40 18.58 -13.78
N LEU A 51 -23.96 17.48 -14.33
CA LEU A 51 -23.28 16.17 -14.34
C LEU A 51 -21.96 16.23 -15.11
N CYS A 52 -21.90 16.91 -16.26
CA CYS A 52 -20.65 17.13 -16.99
C CYS A 52 -19.63 17.91 -16.15
N LYS A 53 -20.03 19.03 -15.51
CA LYS A 53 -19.15 19.83 -14.65
C LYS A 53 -18.68 19.06 -13.41
N LEU A 54 -19.56 18.30 -12.77
CA LEU A 54 -19.19 17.44 -11.64
C LEU A 54 -18.19 16.37 -12.07
N ASN A 55 -18.36 15.78 -13.25
CA ASN A 55 -17.39 14.82 -13.76
C ASN A 55 -16.06 15.46 -14.16
N GLU A 56 -16.07 16.69 -14.70
CA GLU A 56 -14.85 17.48 -14.91
C GLU A 56 -14.14 17.81 -13.59
N MET A 57 -14.90 18.13 -12.53
CA MET A 57 -14.35 18.33 -11.19
C MET A 57 -13.78 17.03 -10.59
N LEU A 58 -14.41 15.88 -10.82
CA LEU A 58 -13.86 14.56 -10.46
C LEU A 58 -12.54 14.31 -11.21
N ILE A 59 -12.49 14.59 -12.51
CA ILE A 59 -11.27 14.48 -13.32
C ILE A 59 -10.17 15.46 -12.86
N ALA A 60 -10.54 16.63 -12.34
CA ALA A 60 -9.60 17.58 -11.76
C ALA A 60 -9.04 17.09 -10.41
N CYS A 61 -9.89 16.51 -9.55
CA CYS A 61 -9.47 15.79 -8.34
C CYS A 61 -8.55 14.59 -8.66
N ASP A 62 -8.67 13.99 -9.85
CA ASP A 62 -7.76 12.92 -10.32
C ASP A 62 -6.32 13.40 -10.58
N GLY A 63 -6.01 14.69 -10.45
CA GLY A 63 -4.64 15.17 -10.27
C GLY A 63 -3.93 14.46 -9.11
N GLU A 64 -4.64 14.26 -8.01
CA GLU A 64 -4.15 13.50 -6.84
C GLU A 64 -3.96 12.01 -7.18
N ILE A 65 -4.83 11.43 -8.02
CA ILE A 65 -4.66 10.05 -8.52
C ILE A 65 -3.41 9.93 -9.39
N LYS A 66 -3.15 10.90 -10.28
CA LYS A 66 -1.92 10.92 -11.07
C LYS A 66 -0.67 11.13 -10.22
N GLU A 67 -0.73 12.00 -9.21
CA GLU A 67 0.34 12.20 -8.25
C GLU A 67 0.61 10.94 -7.41
N THR A 68 -0.43 10.25 -6.96
CA THR A 68 -0.27 8.97 -6.24
C THR A 68 0.29 7.87 -7.14
N VAL A 69 -0.13 7.78 -8.41
CA VAL A 69 0.44 6.85 -9.39
C VAL A 69 1.93 7.16 -9.65
N THR A 70 2.30 8.41 -9.81
CA THR A 70 3.72 8.80 -10.00
C THR A 70 4.54 8.54 -8.74
N MET A 71 3.99 8.82 -7.55
CA MET A 71 4.59 8.49 -6.26
C MET A 71 4.80 6.99 -6.08
N LEU A 72 3.81 6.16 -6.44
CA LEU A 72 3.90 4.70 -6.42
C LEU A 72 4.95 4.16 -7.40
N LYS A 73 5.01 4.70 -8.63
CA LYS A 73 6.05 4.35 -9.62
C LYS A 73 7.45 4.69 -9.11
N SER A 74 7.64 5.90 -8.57
CA SER A 74 8.93 6.31 -8.00
C SER A 74 9.32 5.45 -6.79
N SER A 75 8.33 5.01 -6.00
CA SER A 75 8.54 4.12 -4.87
C SER A 75 8.92 2.72 -5.33
N LYS A 76 8.29 2.18 -6.39
CA LYS A 76 8.66 0.92 -7.03
C LYS A 76 10.13 0.89 -7.47
N GLU A 77 10.58 1.95 -8.15
CA GLU A 77 11.97 2.06 -8.60
C GLU A 77 12.95 2.11 -7.41
N LYS A 78 12.59 2.84 -6.35
CA LYS A 78 13.38 2.87 -5.10
C LYS A 78 13.43 1.51 -4.41
N PHE A 79 12.33 0.75 -4.40
CA PHE A 79 12.34 -0.63 -3.89
C PHE A 79 13.30 -1.51 -4.68
N GLY A 80 13.31 -1.40 -6.01
CA GLY A 80 14.25 -2.14 -6.87
C GLY A 80 15.70 -1.85 -6.52
N LYS A 81 16.07 -0.55 -6.44
CA LYS A 81 17.42 -0.12 -6.07
C LYS A 81 17.83 -0.62 -4.67
N LEU A 82 16.90 -0.67 -3.72
CA LEU A 82 17.17 -1.20 -2.38
C LEU A 82 17.36 -2.72 -2.39
N ALA A 83 16.57 -3.47 -3.16
CA ALA A 83 16.73 -4.91 -3.32
C ALA A 83 18.06 -5.28 -4.00
N ASP A 84 18.45 -4.54 -5.04
CA ASP A 84 19.75 -4.72 -5.71
C ASP A 84 20.92 -4.40 -4.77
N LYS A 85 20.75 -3.41 -3.88
CA LYS A 85 21.76 -3.09 -2.87
C LYS A 85 21.84 -4.18 -1.80
N GLU A 86 20.70 -4.71 -1.37
CA GLU A 86 20.62 -5.80 -0.39
C GLU A 86 21.30 -7.08 -0.90
N THR A 87 21.04 -7.48 -2.15
CA THR A 87 21.67 -8.64 -2.78
C THR A 87 23.18 -8.48 -2.88
N LYS A 88 23.67 -7.33 -3.35
CA LYS A 88 25.11 -7.02 -3.41
C LYS A 88 25.79 -7.12 -2.04
N LEU A 89 25.17 -6.56 -0.98
CA LEU A 89 25.71 -6.62 0.37
C LEU A 89 25.74 -8.04 0.94
N ARG A 90 24.73 -8.87 0.64
CA ARG A 90 24.70 -10.29 1.04
C ARG A 90 25.78 -11.10 0.33
N ASP A 91 26.01 -10.84 -0.95
CA ASP A 91 27.08 -11.48 -1.72
C ASP A 91 28.46 -11.08 -1.19
N GLU A 92 28.64 -9.80 -0.87
CA GLU A 92 29.86 -9.29 -0.24
C GLU A 92 30.10 -9.95 1.12
N LYS A 93 29.06 -10.06 1.96
CA LYS A 93 29.14 -10.78 3.25
C LYS A 93 29.60 -12.22 3.06
N ARG A 94 29.08 -12.92 2.04
CA ARG A 94 29.47 -14.30 1.73
C ARG A 94 30.95 -14.44 1.36
N ARG A 95 31.54 -13.41 0.72
CA ARG A 95 32.98 -13.41 0.38
C ARG A 95 33.86 -13.33 1.62
N TRP A 96 33.41 -12.65 2.67
CA TRP A 96 34.11 -12.58 3.96
C TRP A 96 33.97 -13.85 4.81
N SER A 97 33.00 -14.72 4.49
CA SER A 97 32.77 -15.98 5.19
C SER A 97 33.39 -17.21 4.50
N VAL A 98 34.14 -17.04 3.40
CA VAL A 98 34.75 -18.18 2.71
C VAL A 98 35.78 -18.85 3.63
N GLU A 99 35.52 -20.11 3.96
CA GLU A 99 36.44 -20.96 4.71
C GLU A 99 37.74 -21.10 3.93
N ILE A 100 38.85 -20.74 4.57
CA ILE A 100 40.18 -20.91 4.00
C ILE A 100 40.37 -22.42 3.82
N PRO A 101 40.58 -22.93 2.58
CA PRO A 101 40.81 -24.34 2.37
C PRO A 101 42.02 -24.78 3.22
N PRO A 102 41.95 -25.93 3.91
CA PRO A 102 43.05 -26.38 4.75
C PRO A 102 44.31 -26.49 3.89
N LEU A 103 45.38 -25.79 4.29
CA LEU A 103 46.67 -25.94 3.63
C LEU A 103 47.09 -27.42 3.76
N SER A 104 47.43 -28.04 2.63
CA SER A 104 47.99 -29.38 2.56
C SER A 104 49.13 -29.51 3.57
N GLU A 105 49.02 -30.46 4.50
CA GLU A 105 50.04 -30.70 5.53
C GLU A 105 51.42 -30.93 4.90
N SER A 106 52.25 -29.90 4.85
CA SER A 106 53.63 -30.04 4.43
C SER A 106 54.42 -30.62 5.62
N LYS A 107 54.68 -31.93 5.57
CA LYS A 107 55.58 -32.62 6.51
C LYS A 107 57.03 -32.21 6.24
N ILE A 108 57.39 -30.97 6.59
CA ILE A 108 58.76 -30.49 6.53
C ILE A 108 59.51 -31.08 7.72
N LYS A 109 60.44 -32.00 7.47
CA LYS A 109 61.36 -32.52 8.48
C LYS A 109 62.50 -31.50 8.64
N ILE A 110 62.67 -30.95 9.84
CA ILE A 110 63.80 -30.08 10.18
C ILE A 110 64.90 -30.96 10.78
N PRO A 111 66.04 -31.18 10.08
CA PRO A 111 67.14 -31.95 10.63
C PRO A 111 67.90 -31.13 11.68
N ILE A 112 68.16 -31.72 12.86
CA ILE A 112 69.00 -31.14 13.90
C ILE A 112 70.35 -31.86 13.87
N THR A 113 71.42 -31.15 13.54
CA THR A 113 72.79 -31.66 13.55
C THR A 113 73.45 -31.38 14.90
N THR A 114 74.06 -32.40 15.54
CA THR A 114 74.73 -32.27 16.84
C THR A 114 76.22 -32.60 16.71
N GLY A 115 77.09 -31.76 17.27
CA GLY A 115 78.55 -31.92 17.20
C GLY A 115 79.13 -32.86 18.25
N TYR A 116 78.49 -32.95 19.44
CA TYR A 116 79.03 -33.73 20.56
C TYR A 116 79.12 -35.25 20.29
N ARG A 117 78.28 -35.78 19.40
CA ARG A 117 78.18 -37.23 19.15
C ARG A 117 79.46 -37.83 18.56
N SER A 118 80.18 -37.10 17.71
CA SER A 118 81.44 -37.59 17.14
C SER A 118 82.52 -37.72 18.22
N LEU A 119 82.61 -36.72 19.11
CA LEU A 119 83.54 -36.69 20.25
C LEU A 119 83.19 -37.77 21.28
N LEU A 120 81.90 -37.97 21.53
CA LEU A 120 81.42 -39.01 22.43
C LEU A 120 81.73 -40.41 21.87
N ASN A 121 81.54 -40.63 20.57
CA ASN A 121 81.89 -41.90 19.94
C ASN A 121 83.41 -42.16 19.99
N GLN A 122 84.24 -41.15 19.77
CA GLN A 122 85.70 -41.27 19.93
C GLN A 122 86.11 -41.62 21.37
N TYR A 123 85.43 -41.06 22.37
CA TYR A 123 85.63 -41.44 23.76
C TYR A 123 85.23 -42.91 24.02
N ILE A 124 84.08 -43.35 23.49
CA ILE A 124 83.59 -44.73 23.62
C ILE A 124 84.52 -45.73 22.92
N GLU A 125 85.05 -45.38 21.75
CA GLU A 125 86.06 -46.19 21.04
C GLU A 125 87.38 -46.28 21.81
N LEU A 126 87.79 -45.21 22.50
CA LEU A 126 89.03 -45.16 23.27
C LEU A 126 88.96 -45.96 24.60
N VAL A 127 87.82 -45.90 25.29
CA VAL A 127 87.64 -46.51 26.63
C VAL A 127 87.00 -47.90 26.55
N GLY A 128 86.20 -48.15 25.51
CA GLY A 128 85.35 -49.34 25.39
C GLY A 128 84.01 -49.14 26.10
N ALA A 129 82.90 -49.51 25.46
CA ALA A 129 81.56 -49.30 25.99
C ALA A 129 81.33 -49.96 27.37
N THR A 130 81.96 -51.11 27.61
CA THR A 130 81.90 -51.90 28.86
C THR A 130 82.67 -51.30 30.02
N ASN A 131 83.60 -50.39 29.75
CA ASN A 131 84.44 -49.75 30.77
C ASN A 131 84.00 -48.31 31.07
N THR A 132 82.83 -47.90 30.56
CA THR A 132 82.20 -46.63 30.93
C THR A 132 81.42 -46.81 32.23
N SER A 133 81.25 -45.73 33.00
CA SER A 133 80.50 -45.75 34.27
C SER A 133 79.01 -46.08 34.14
N LEU A 134 78.50 -46.26 32.92
CA LEU A 134 77.12 -46.62 32.61
C LEU A 134 76.94 -48.11 32.27
N ALA A 135 78.02 -48.89 32.19
CA ALA A 135 77.92 -50.33 32.00
C ALA A 135 77.24 -50.96 33.23
N ALA A 136 76.18 -51.74 32.99
CA ALA A 136 75.45 -52.41 34.07
C ALA A 136 76.42 -53.29 34.88
N GLU A 137 76.33 -53.24 36.21
CA GLU A 137 77.13 -54.04 37.16
C GLU A 137 77.03 -55.57 36.96
N GLY A 138 76.28 -56.05 35.96
CA GLY A 138 76.00 -57.46 35.70
C GLY A 138 76.82 -58.14 34.60
N THR A 139 77.78 -57.47 33.95
CA THR A 139 78.59 -58.10 32.90
C THR A 139 80.07 -57.71 32.97
N THR A 140 80.78 -58.22 33.99
CA THR A 140 82.22 -58.55 33.94
C THR A 140 82.62 -59.37 35.18
N GLY A 141 82.23 -60.65 35.21
CA GLY A 141 83.07 -61.65 35.87
C GLY A 141 84.23 -61.96 34.91
N ASN A 142 85.47 -61.71 35.35
CA ASN A 142 86.75 -62.02 34.68
C ASN A 142 87.43 -60.97 33.79
N ASP A 143 87.45 -59.68 34.14
CA ASP A 143 88.46 -58.76 33.57
C ASP A 143 88.97 -57.70 34.57
N GLU A 144 89.27 -58.12 35.80
CA GLU A 144 90.04 -57.30 36.77
C GLU A 144 91.57 -57.36 36.55
N GLN A 145 92.04 -57.64 35.32
CA GLN A 145 93.47 -57.68 34.97
C GLN A 145 93.83 -56.72 33.83
N SER A 146 93.60 -55.43 34.00
CA SER A 146 94.37 -54.39 33.31
C SER A 146 94.55 -53.15 34.18
N GLY A 147 95.08 -53.36 35.38
CA GLY A 147 95.44 -52.31 36.33
C GLY A 147 96.75 -51.60 35.98
N ILE A 148 96.84 -50.97 34.81
CA ILE A 148 97.65 -49.76 34.57
C ILE A 148 96.88 -48.94 33.54
N VAL A 149 95.94 -48.11 33.99
CA VAL A 149 95.40 -47.05 33.14
C VAL A 149 96.58 -46.13 32.82
N ASP A 150 97.07 -46.14 31.58
CA ASP A 150 98.13 -45.24 31.15
C ASP A 150 97.67 -43.81 31.44
N ARG A 151 98.46 -43.07 32.24
CA ARG A 151 98.20 -41.67 32.59
C ARG A 151 97.90 -40.84 31.35
N ARG A 152 98.51 -41.17 30.20
CA ARG A 152 98.25 -40.50 28.93
C ARG A 152 96.84 -40.78 28.39
N GLN A 153 96.37 -42.02 28.46
CA GLN A 153 95.02 -42.40 28.04
C GLN A 153 93.95 -41.76 28.93
N LEU A 154 94.17 -41.69 30.25
CA LEU A 154 93.26 -41.02 31.18
C LEU A 154 93.18 -39.50 30.94
N LEU A 155 94.31 -38.85 30.70
CA LEU A 155 94.32 -37.42 30.36
C LEU A 155 93.65 -37.16 29.00
N GLN A 156 93.81 -38.06 28.04
CA GLN A 156 93.17 -37.99 26.73
C GLN A 156 91.65 -38.20 26.84
N SER A 157 91.19 -39.14 27.66
CA SER A 157 89.77 -39.39 27.88
C SER A 157 89.08 -38.22 28.58
N VAL A 158 89.71 -37.63 29.61
CA VAL A 158 89.23 -36.40 30.26
C VAL A 158 89.17 -35.24 29.27
N LYS A 159 90.18 -35.08 28.40
CA LYS A 159 90.19 -34.05 27.37
C LYS A 159 89.07 -34.22 26.35
N LEU A 160 88.79 -35.46 25.91
CA LEU A 160 87.69 -35.77 24.99
C LEU A 160 86.32 -35.52 25.64
N LEU A 161 86.14 -35.92 26.90
CA LEU A 161 84.91 -35.66 27.65
C LEU A 161 84.70 -34.17 27.89
N GLN A 162 85.75 -33.42 28.20
CA GLN A 162 85.67 -31.97 28.36
C GLN A 162 85.28 -31.29 27.04
N ALA A 163 85.91 -31.68 25.92
CA ALA A 163 85.54 -31.18 24.61
C ALA A 163 84.09 -31.55 24.22
N CYS A 164 83.65 -32.78 24.53
CA CYS A 164 82.28 -33.24 24.32
C CYS A 164 81.28 -32.44 25.18
N HIS A 165 81.64 -32.13 26.43
CA HIS A 165 80.82 -31.33 27.33
C HIS A 165 80.67 -29.88 26.84
N GLU A 166 81.79 -29.26 26.44
CA GLU A 166 81.79 -27.92 25.86
C GLU A 166 80.95 -27.85 24.58
N GLU A 167 81.08 -28.84 23.69
CA GLU A 167 80.31 -28.90 22.45
C GLU A 167 78.82 -29.17 22.71
N SER A 168 78.50 -30.06 23.66
CA SER A 168 77.12 -30.30 24.09
C SER A 168 76.47 -29.03 24.66
N ILE A 169 77.20 -28.22 25.43
CA ILE A 169 76.68 -26.95 25.95
C ILE A 169 76.43 -25.95 24.80
N LYS A 170 77.30 -25.90 23.79
CA LYS A 170 77.09 -25.05 22.61
C LYS A 170 75.84 -25.48 21.84
N ASP A 171 75.68 -26.77 21.59
CA ASP A 171 74.49 -27.33 20.90
C ASP A 171 73.20 -27.01 21.68
N ILE A 172 73.21 -27.14 23.02
CA ILE A 172 72.08 -26.77 23.87
C ILE A 172 71.74 -25.28 23.72
N LYS A 173 72.75 -24.39 23.81
CA LYS A 173 72.52 -22.94 23.65
C LYS A 173 71.98 -22.57 22.28
N GLN A 174 72.44 -23.25 21.22
CA GLN A 174 71.92 -23.07 19.86
C GLN A 174 70.44 -23.48 19.79
N LEU A 175 70.08 -24.65 20.32
CA LEU A 175 68.68 -25.10 20.38
C LEU A 175 67.79 -24.17 21.20
N GLU A 176 68.29 -23.64 22.32
CA GLU A 176 67.57 -22.67 23.15
C GLU A 176 67.34 -21.34 22.41
N SER A 177 68.32 -20.87 21.63
CA SER A 177 68.16 -19.69 20.79
C SER A 177 67.12 -19.91 19.69
N LEU A 178 67.16 -21.05 19.00
CA LEU A 178 66.20 -21.42 17.98
C LEU A 178 64.77 -21.54 18.54
N LEU A 179 64.62 -22.13 19.73
CA LEU A 179 63.33 -22.23 20.42
C LEU A 179 62.80 -20.84 20.80
N ARG A 180 63.67 -19.91 21.18
CA ARG A 180 63.29 -18.52 21.46
C ARG A 180 62.79 -17.82 20.21
N ASP A 181 63.46 -18.00 19.08
CA ASP A 181 63.07 -17.42 17.81
C ASP A 181 61.73 -17.99 17.32
N PHE A 182 61.54 -19.32 17.38
CA PHE A 182 60.24 -19.93 17.07
C PHE A 182 59.11 -19.44 17.99
N LYS A 183 59.38 -19.22 19.29
CA LYS A 183 58.38 -18.62 20.19
C LYS A 183 58.05 -17.18 19.80
N LYS A 184 59.04 -16.41 19.36
CA LYS A 184 58.84 -15.03 18.89
C LYS A 184 58.01 -15.02 17.60
N ASP A 185 58.33 -15.89 16.65
CA ASP A 185 57.59 -16.02 15.40
C ASP A 185 56.16 -16.50 15.65
N GLN A 186 55.96 -17.49 16.53
CA GLN A 186 54.63 -17.95 16.94
C GLN A 186 53.82 -16.81 17.57
N ALA A 187 54.43 -16.00 18.44
CA ALA A 187 53.77 -14.85 19.04
C ALA A 187 53.39 -13.79 17.99
N PHE A 188 54.27 -13.55 17.00
CA PHE A 188 53.98 -12.68 15.87
C PHE A 188 52.83 -13.20 15.02
N ILE A 189 52.84 -14.49 14.63
CA ILE A 189 51.78 -15.14 13.86
C ILE A 189 50.44 -15.03 14.58
N VAL A 190 50.39 -15.36 15.88
CA VAL A 190 49.15 -15.25 16.68
C VAL A 190 48.67 -13.80 16.74
N LYS A 191 49.57 -12.83 16.87
CA LYS A 191 49.22 -11.40 16.87
C LYS A 191 48.65 -10.95 15.52
N GLU A 192 49.27 -11.32 14.42
CA GLU A 192 48.78 -11.01 13.07
C GLU A 192 47.45 -11.70 12.77
N MET A 193 47.29 -12.97 13.14
CA MET A 193 46.01 -13.67 13.03
C MET A 193 44.89 -12.94 13.77
N ARG A 194 45.13 -12.49 15.01
CA ARG A 194 44.15 -11.71 15.77
C ARG A 194 43.86 -10.36 15.10
N SER A 195 44.87 -9.69 14.56
CA SER A 195 44.73 -8.42 13.83
C SER A 195 43.83 -8.58 12.60
N HIS A 196 44.11 -9.59 11.77
CA HIS A 196 43.31 -9.89 10.59
C HIS A 196 41.88 -10.36 10.94
N GLN A 197 41.71 -11.20 11.96
CA GLN A 197 40.38 -11.58 12.45
C GLN A 197 39.57 -10.37 12.93
N ALA A 198 40.21 -9.43 13.65
CA ALA A 198 39.56 -8.19 14.06
C ALA A 198 39.17 -7.33 12.85
N LYS A 199 40.01 -7.26 11.82
CA LYS A 199 39.68 -6.57 10.56
C LYS A 199 38.48 -7.20 9.86
N ILE A 200 38.46 -8.53 9.69
CA ILE A 200 37.32 -9.26 9.09
C ILE A 200 36.03 -8.98 9.86
N ARG A 201 36.08 -9.01 11.21
CA ARG A 201 34.91 -8.70 12.06
C ARG A 201 34.41 -7.27 11.84
N ARG A 202 35.30 -6.28 11.72
CA ARG A 202 34.92 -4.89 11.48
C ARG A 202 34.24 -4.72 10.11
N GLU A 203 34.81 -5.30 9.06
CA GLU A 203 34.23 -5.23 7.71
C GLU A 203 32.85 -5.92 7.69
N THR A 204 32.74 -7.11 8.29
CA THR A 204 31.47 -7.85 8.39
C THR A 204 30.41 -7.04 9.16
N ALA A 205 30.79 -6.40 10.28
CA ALA A 205 29.90 -5.53 11.04
C ALA A 205 29.45 -4.29 10.25
N GLY A 206 30.35 -3.70 9.44
CA GLY A 206 30.00 -2.58 8.55
C GLY A 206 29.01 -2.98 7.45
N ILE A 207 29.12 -4.20 6.93
CA ILE A 207 28.14 -4.77 5.99
C ILE A 207 26.80 -4.98 6.69
N ASP A 208 26.78 -5.53 7.91
CA ASP A 208 25.56 -5.73 8.69
C ASP A 208 24.84 -4.41 9.00
N GLU A 209 25.59 -3.36 9.37
CA GLU A 209 25.05 -2.01 9.55
C GLU A 209 24.43 -1.46 8.24
N SER A 210 25.10 -1.71 7.12
CA SER A 210 24.62 -1.29 5.80
C SER A 210 23.33 -2.02 5.39
N ILE A 211 23.22 -3.32 5.69
CA ILE A 211 22.01 -4.12 5.50
C ILE A 211 20.88 -3.57 6.38
N ALA A 212 21.15 -3.26 7.66
CA ALA A 212 20.17 -2.66 8.56
C ALA A 212 19.64 -1.29 8.04
N LYS A 213 20.52 -0.44 7.49
CA LYS A 213 20.11 0.82 6.83
C LYS A 213 19.21 0.60 5.62
N VAL A 214 19.45 -0.46 4.85
CA VAL A 214 18.58 -0.86 3.73
C VAL A 214 17.20 -1.29 4.24
N HIS A 215 17.12 -2.15 5.26
CA HIS A 215 15.84 -2.56 5.86
C HIS A 215 15.07 -1.37 6.44
N GLN A 216 15.73 -0.45 7.14
CA GLN A 216 15.09 0.76 7.66
C GLN A 216 14.53 1.64 6.53
N SER A 217 15.27 1.78 5.43
CA SER A 217 14.83 2.52 4.24
C SER A 217 13.63 1.85 3.58
N ARG A 218 13.65 0.51 3.48
CA ARG A 218 12.54 -0.32 2.98
C ARG A 218 11.29 -0.16 3.84
N LYS A 219 11.43 -0.17 5.17
CA LYS A 219 10.33 0.10 6.13
C LYS A 219 9.71 1.48 5.96
N LYS A 220 10.53 2.52 5.81
CA LYS A 220 10.04 3.89 5.53
C LYS A 220 9.27 3.96 4.21
N LEU A 221 9.72 3.22 3.20
CA LEU A 221 9.07 3.16 1.90
C LEU A 221 7.73 2.39 1.96
N LEU A 222 7.66 1.29 2.70
CA LEU A 222 6.41 0.58 2.98
C LEU A 222 5.38 1.47 3.70
N LYS A 223 5.83 2.27 4.68
CA LYS A 223 4.98 3.28 5.35
C LYS A 223 4.39 4.27 4.33
N LYS A 224 5.19 4.76 3.39
CA LYS A 224 4.73 5.69 2.33
C LYS A 224 3.72 5.08 1.36
N VAL A 225 3.84 3.78 1.08
CA VAL A 225 2.93 3.05 0.17
C VAL A 225 1.63 2.62 0.86
N GLY A 226 1.59 2.67 2.21
CA GLY A 226 0.44 2.24 3.02
C GLY A 226 0.45 0.74 3.36
N LEU A 227 1.59 0.07 3.18
CA LEU A 227 1.78 -1.36 3.47
C LEU A 227 2.50 -1.62 4.80
N ALA A 228 2.76 -0.57 5.59
CA ALA A 228 3.42 -0.77 6.86
C ALA A 228 2.49 -1.46 7.85
N ILE A 229 2.98 -2.53 8.46
CA ILE A 229 2.41 -3.08 9.69
C ILE A 229 2.34 -1.92 10.70
N PRO A 230 1.17 -1.62 11.30
CA PRO A 230 1.05 -0.64 12.36
C PRO A 230 2.07 -0.97 13.44
N GLU A 231 3.05 -0.08 13.64
CA GLU A 231 3.86 -0.15 14.86
C GLU A 231 2.87 0.09 15.99
N ALA A 232 2.74 -0.87 16.91
CA ALA A 232 1.92 -0.72 18.09
C ALA A 232 2.25 0.62 18.75
N SER A 233 1.40 1.60 18.48
CA SER A 233 1.59 2.98 18.82
C SER A 233 1.20 3.13 20.28
N GLY A 234 2.20 3.01 21.15
CA GLY A 234 2.02 3.24 22.58
C GLY A 234 3.13 2.61 23.39
N SER A 235 4.20 3.39 23.62
CA SER A 235 5.10 3.38 24.78
C SER A 235 6.58 3.47 24.40
N SER A 236 7.04 4.69 24.13
CA SER A 236 8.47 5.04 24.10
C SER A 236 9.11 5.09 25.50
N SER A 237 8.47 4.50 26.52
CA SER A 237 9.01 4.45 27.88
C SER A 237 10.23 3.53 27.95
N LEU A 238 11.26 3.96 28.67
CA LEU A 238 12.49 3.22 28.93
C LEU A 238 12.21 1.82 29.52
N SER A 239 11.12 1.69 30.28
CA SER A 239 10.66 0.42 30.87
C SER A 239 10.22 -0.61 29.81
N HIS A 240 9.61 -0.19 28.70
CA HIS A 240 9.26 -1.10 27.60
C HIS A 240 10.48 -1.53 26.77
N ARG A 241 11.53 -0.70 26.68
CA ARG A 241 12.79 -1.10 26.04
C ARG A 241 13.50 -2.19 26.82
N LEU A 242 13.43 -2.15 28.15
CA LEU A 242 13.98 -3.19 29.02
C LEU A 242 13.13 -4.46 29.02
N PHE A 243 11.80 -4.34 28.96
CA PHE A 243 10.89 -5.50 28.86
C PHE A 243 10.96 -6.18 27.48
N ASN A 244 11.21 -5.43 26.40
CA ASN A 244 11.34 -5.97 25.04
C ASN A 244 12.64 -6.75 24.79
N LEU A 245 13.62 -6.72 25.69
CA LEU A 245 14.76 -7.65 25.66
C LEU A 245 14.30 -9.10 25.88
N GLN A 246 13.17 -9.30 26.56
CA GLN A 246 12.58 -10.61 26.83
C GLN A 246 11.63 -11.11 25.71
N LEU A 247 11.18 -10.22 24.80
CA LEU A 247 10.28 -10.52 23.67
C LEU A 247 11.01 -10.49 22.32
N ASN A 248 12.24 -11.00 22.28
CA ASN A 248 13.07 -10.99 21.06
C ASN A 248 12.45 -11.81 19.92
N GLU A 249 11.66 -12.85 20.23
CA GLU A 249 10.99 -13.68 19.23
C GLU A 249 9.81 -12.97 18.54
N GLU A 250 9.07 -12.13 19.26
CA GLU A 250 7.94 -11.39 18.66
C GLU A 250 8.44 -10.29 17.70
N ASN A 251 9.57 -9.65 18.04
CA ASN A 251 10.22 -8.68 17.16
C ASN A 251 10.81 -9.35 15.92
N LYS A 252 11.47 -10.51 16.05
CA LYS A 252 11.96 -11.29 14.89
C LYS A 252 10.81 -11.74 13.99
N ARG A 253 9.70 -12.20 14.56
CA ARG A 253 8.52 -12.61 13.80
C ARG A 253 7.92 -11.43 13.02
N ARG A 254 7.82 -10.24 13.63
CA ARG A 254 7.36 -9.02 12.94
C ARG A 254 8.34 -8.56 11.86
N GLU A 255 9.65 -8.69 12.07
CA GLU A 255 10.64 -8.42 11.03
C GLU A 255 10.52 -9.39 9.85
N GLN A 256 10.26 -10.67 10.14
CA GLN A 256 10.01 -11.69 9.13
C GLN A 256 8.73 -11.39 8.33
N GLU A 257 7.61 -11.12 9.01
CA GLU A 257 6.34 -10.72 8.39
C GLU A 257 6.51 -9.44 7.57
N GLN A 258 7.30 -8.48 8.05
CA GLN A 258 7.61 -7.25 7.33
C GLN A 258 8.46 -7.52 6.08
N GLN A 259 9.39 -8.48 6.13
CA GLN A 259 10.17 -8.91 4.98
C GLN A 259 9.29 -9.64 3.96
N ASP A 260 8.36 -10.48 4.40
CA ASP A 260 7.40 -11.19 3.55
C ASP A 260 6.45 -10.21 2.84
N ILE A 261 5.87 -9.26 3.57
CA ILE A 261 5.09 -8.15 2.98
C ILE A 261 5.93 -7.39 1.97
N ALA A 262 7.20 -7.15 2.29
CA ALA A 262 8.07 -6.42 1.39
C ALA A 262 8.40 -7.19 0.11
N ASN A 263 8.30 -8.52 0.11
CA ASN A 263 8.46 -9.33 -1.10
C ASN A 263 7.23 -9.21 -2.01
N HIS A 264 6.03 -9.13 -1.43
CA HIS A 264 4.78 -8.88 -2.16
C HIS A 264 4.49 -7.41 -2.45
N ALA A 265 5.30 -6.48 -1.93
CA ALA A 265 5.09 -5.04 -2.11
C ALA A 265 5.11 -4.62 -3.59
N PHE A 266 5.90 -5.29 -4.44
CA PHE A 266 5.91 -5.02 -5.88
C PHE A 266 4.57 -5.37 -6.54
N GLU A 267 4.02 -6.54 -6.23
CA GLU A 267 2.73 -7.01 -6.75
C GLU A 267 1.59 -6.08 -6.29
N PHE A 268 1.62 -5.68 -5.02
CA PHE A 268 0.64 -4.73 -4.49
C PHE A 268 0.75 -3.35 -5.15
N ILE A 269 1.96 -2.82 -5.30
CA ILE A 269 2.17 -1.52 -5.97
C ILE A 269 1.66 -1.58 -7.41
N ASP A 270 1.94 -2.67 -8.14
CA ASP A 270 1.46 -2.84 -9.51
C ASP A 270 -0.06 -2.98 -9.59
N MET A 271 -0.67 -3.75 -8.69
CA MET A 271 -2.12 -3.87 -8.61
C MET A 271 -2.78 -2.53 -8.28
N LYS A 272 -2.22 -1.77 -7.33
CA LYS A 272 -2.71 -0.44 -6.96
C LYS A 272 -2.55 0.56 -8.10
N ILE A 273 -1.44 0.53 -8.84
CA ILE A 273 -1.25 1.35 -10.04
C ILE A 273 -2.31 1.02 -11.09
N ARG A 274 -2.55 -0.27 -11.40
CA ARG A 274 -3.57 -0.69 -12.37
C ARG A 274 -4.96 -0.23 -11.95
N SER A 275 -5.35 -0.48 -10.70
CA SER A 275 -6.65 -0.07 -10.17
C SER A 275 -6.88 1.45 -10.27
N LEU A 276 -5.87 2.26 -9.96
CA LEU A 276 -5.96 3.72 -10.10
C LEU A 276 -6.01 4.17 -11.57
N GLN A 277 -5.33 3.45 -12.47
CA GLN A 277 -5.39 3.70 -13.91
C GLN A 277 -6.76 3.33 -14.49
N ASP A 278 -7.34 2.21 -14.08
CA ASP A 278 -8.67 1.76 -14.52
C ASP A 278 -9.77 2.72 -14.04
N GLN A 279 -9.64 3.26 -12.82
CA GLN A 279 -10.53 4.31 -12.33
C GLN A 279 -10.45 5.57 -13.20
N LEU A 280 -9.24 5.96 -13.61
CA LEU A 280 -9.04 7.12 -14.48
C LEU A 280 -9.61 6.92 -15.88
N THR A 281 -9.49 5.71 -16.45
CA THR A 281 -10.05 5.42 -17.77
C THR A 281 -11.58 5.42 -17.74
N HIS A 282 -12.18 4.77 -16.74
CA HIS A 282 -13.64 4.73 -16.59
C HIS A 282 -14.24 6.13 -16.46
N LYS A 283 -13.64 7.00 -15.64
CA LYS A 283 -14.13 8.38 -15.45
C LYS A 283 -14.00 9.24 -16.69
N LYS A 284 -12.96 9.01 -17.50
CA LYS A 284 -12.78 9.69 -18.79
C LYS A 284 -13.83 9.23 -19.81
N GLU A 285 -14.13 7.93 -19.85
CA GLU A 285 -15.19 7.37 -20.68
C GLU A 285 -16.58 7.90 -20.27
N ASP A 286 -16.85 7.96 -18.96
CA ASP A 286 -18.06 8.58 -18.41
C ASP A 286 -18.21 10.05 -18.85
N SER A 287 -17.10 10.79 -18.97
CA SER A 287 -17.13 12.19 -19.42
C SER A 287 -17.55 12.32 -20.87
N SER A 288 -16.99 11.51 -21.78
CA SER A 288 -17.44 11.49 -23.17
C SER A 288 -18.90 11.07 -23.29
N ASN A 289 -19.35 10.12 -22.48
CA ASN A 289 -20.73 9.65 -22.48
C ASN A 289 -21.72 10.71 -21.97
N LEU A 290 -21.38 11.46 -20.92
CA LEU A 290 -22.22 12.55 -20.43
C LEU A 290 -22.29 13.73 -21.41
N VAL A 291 -21.18 14.06 -22.07
CA VAL A 291 -21.14 15.13 -23.08
C VAL A 291 -22.01 14.77 -24.29
N THR A 292 -21.92 13.53 -24.77
CA THR A 292 -22.76 13.04 -25.88
C THR A 292 -24.24 13.05 -25.48
N GLN A 293 -24.58 12.58 -24.27
CA GLN A 293 -25.97 12.63 -23.76
C GLN A 293 -26.52 14.07 -23.70
N ARG A 294 -25.74 15.02 -23.16
CA ARG A 294 -26.12 16.43 -23.09
C ARG A 294 -26.38 17.02 -24.48
N ASN A 295 -25.50 16.74 -25.43
CA ASN A 295 -25.61 17.27 -26.78
C ASN A 295 -26.83 16.69 -27.50
N LEU A 296 -27.06 15.38 -27.41
CA LEU A 296 -28.22 14.71 -27.99
C LEU A 296 -29.55 15.22 -27.40
N TRP A 297 -29.60 15.47 -26.08
CA TRP A 297 -30.78 16.11 -25.47
C TRP A 297 -30.99 17.54 -25.98
N GLY A 298 -29.91 18.32 -26.08
CA GLY A 298 -29.97 19.67 -26.65
C GLY A 298 -30.49 19.69 -28.09
N GLU A 299 -30.03 18.75 -28.91
CA GLU A 299 -30.51 18.56 -30.29
C GLU A 299 -32.00 18.18 -30.30
N CYS A 300 -32.43 17.23 -29.46
CA CYS A 300 -33.83 16.85 -29.32
C CYS A 300 -34.71 18.05 -28.94
N ALA A 301 -34.36 18.77 -27.87
CA ALA A 301 -35.13 19.91 -27.40
C ALA A 301 -35.22 21.02 -28.47
N GLN A 302 -34.14 21.26 -29.21
CA GLN A 302 -34.12 22.23 -30.29
C GLN A 302 -35.00 21.79 -31.48
N LEU A 303 -34.96 20.52 -31.88
CA LEU A 303 -35.82 19.98 -32.95
C LEU A 303 -37.31 20.13 -32.62
N VAL A 304 -37.68 19.85 -31.36
CA VAL A 304 -39.07 19.98 -30.91
C VAL A 304 -39.48 21.45 -30.83
N LYS A 305 -38.63 22.32 -30.31
CA LYS A 305 -38.89 23.77 -30.26
C LYS A 305 -39.04 24.39 -31.65
N GLU A 306 -38.18 24.02 -32.60
CA GLU A 306 -38.30 24.48 -33.99
C GLU A 306 -39.61 24.05 -34.64
N LEU A 307 -40.10 22.85 -34.30
CA LEU A 307 -41.41 22.38 -34.73
C LEU A 307 -42.53 23.21 -34.09
N GLU A 308 -42.49 23.43 -32.77
CA GLU A 308 -43.46 24.24 -32.03
C GLU A 308 -43.53 25.69 -32.54
N ASP A 309 -42.38 26.32 -32.82
CA ASP A 309 -42.28 27.67 -33.38
C ASP A 309 -42.83 27.73 -34.82
N ARG A 310 -42.55 26.72 -35.65
CA ARG A 310 -43.12 26.63 -37.01
C ARG A 310 -44.63 26.40 -37.00
N LEU A 311 -45.14 25.61 -36.04
CA LEU A 311 -46.57 25.37 -35.89
C LEU A 311 -47.29 26.62 -35.38
N SER A 312 -46.75 27.31 -34.37
CA SER A 312 -47.34 28.53 -33.82
C SER A 312 -47.40 29.67 -34.85
N THR A 313 -46.34 29.85 -35.65
CA THR A 313 -46.32 30.82 -36.76
C THR A 313 -47.30 30.46 -37.88
N ALA A 314 -47.43 29.17 -38.21
CA ALA A 314 -48.40 28.69 -39.21
C ALA A 314 -49.86 28.83 -38.75
N LEU A 315 -50.14 28.68 -37.45
CA LEU A 315 -51.48 28.83 -36.85
C LEU A 315 -51.90 30.30 -36.69
N THR A 316 -50.95 31.22 -36.47
CA THR A 316 -51.22 32.65 -36.30
C THR A 316 -51.28 33.42 -37.64
N SER A 317 -50.73 32.85 -38.71
CA SER A 317 -50.84 33.37 -40.07
C SER A 317 -52.28 33.25 -40.60
N LYS A 318 -52.89 34.37 -41.03
CA LYS A 318 -54.28 34.46 -41.54
C LYS A 318 -54.55 33.71 -42.86
N GLY A 319 -53.63 32.90 -43.36
CA GLY A 319 -53.80 32.07 -44.56
C GLY A 319 -54.41 30.71 -44.23
N LYS A 320 -55.15 30.09 -45.19
CA LYS A 320 -55.60 28.69 -45.06
C LYS A 320 -54.40 27.80 -44.73
N SER A 321 -54.36 27.25 -43.52
CA SER A 321 -53.26 26.43 -43.03
C SER A 321 -53.05 25.24 -43.97
N PRO A 322 -51.86 25.07 -44.56
CA PRO A 322 -51.58 23.94 -45.44
C PRO A 322 -51.39 22.67 -44.61
N SER A 323 -52.49 21.98 -44.30
CA SER A 323 -52.52 20.71 -43.56
C SER A 323 -51.47 19.68 -44.06
N GLY A 324 -51.21 19.65 -45.37
CA GLY A 324 -50.16 18.79 -45.97
C GLY A 324 -48.71 19.17 -45.61
N GLN A 325 -48.42 20.46 -45.39
CA GLN A 325 -47.08 20.90 -44.95
C GLN A 325 -46.87 20.65 -43.46
N ILE A 326 -47.92 20.81 -42.64
CA ILE A 326 -47.87 20.48 -41.22
C ILE A 326 -47.56 18.99 -41.03
N LYS A 327 -48.22 18.11 -41.80
CA LYS A 327 -47.95 16.67 -41.78
C LYS A 327 -46.51 16.33 -42.18
N SER A 328 -45.96 16.99 -43.21
CA SER A 328 -44.58 16.72 -43.62
C SER A 328 -43.54 17.21 -42.62
N TRP A 329 -43.80 18.33 -41.91
CA TRP A 329 -42.93 18.79 -40.81
C TRP A 329 -42.94 17.80 -39.64
N LEU A 330 -44.11 17.32 -39.22
CA LEU A 330 -44.23 16.32 -38.15
C LEU A 330 -43.51 15.02 -38.52
N GLN A 331 -43.71 14.49 -39.74
CA GLN A 331 -43.02 13.26 -40.19
C GLN A 331 -41.50 13.43 -40.25
N LYS A 332 -41.03 14.60 -40.66
CA LYS A 332 -39.59 14.91 -40.67
C LYS A 332 -39.03 14.91 -39.25
N THR A 333 -39.66 15.63 -38.32
CA THR A 333 -39.22 15.68 -36.91
C THR A 333 -39.26 14.29 -36.26
N ILE A 334 -40.26 13.45 -36.54
CA ILE A 334 -40.30 12.06 -36.05
C ILE A 334 -39.10 11.24 -36.58
N SER A 335 -38.75 11.42 -37.86
CA SER A 335 -37.60 10.72 -38.47
C SER A 335 -36.28 11.19 -37.86
N ASP A 336 -36.13 12.50 -37.69
CA ASP A 336 -34.95 13.11 -37.06
C ASP A 336 -34.81 12.62 -35.60
N LEU A 337 -35.89 12.64 -34.80
CA LEU A 337 -35.89 12.09 -33.43
C LEU A 337 -35.55 10.59 -33.39
N LYS A 338 -35.98 9.80 -34.38
CA LYS A 338 -35.63 8.37 -34.48
C LYS A 338 -34.14 8.17 -34.73
N THR A 339 -33.50 9.05 -35.50
CA THR A 339 -32.04 9.03 -35.67
C THR A 339 -31.32 9.40 -34.36
N THR A 340 -31.83 10.37 -33.61
CA THR A 340 -31.29 10.74 -32.28
C THR A 340 -31.42 9.61 -31.26
N ILE A 341 -32.54 8.88 -31.24
CA ILE A 341 -32.74 7.68 -30.40
C ILE A 341 -31.72 6.59 -30.75
N SER A 342 -31.47 6.37 -32.04
CA SER A 342 -30.54 5.34 -32.50
C SER A 342 -29.08 5.65 -32.16
N ALA A 343 -28.76 6.92 -31.89
CA ALA A 343 -27.44 7.38 -31.46
C ALA A 343 -27.30 7.50 -29.93
N ALA A 344 -28.37 7.26 -29.16
CA ALA A 344 -28.37 7.40 -27.72
C ALA A 344 -28.08 6.05 -27.02
N ASP A 345 -27.08 6.05 -26.12
CA ASP A 345 -26.69 4.87 -25.33
C ASP A 345 -27.28 4.88 -23.90
N SER A 346 -28.07 5.89 -23.53
CA SER A 346 -28.60 6.08 -22.17
C SER A 346 -30.10 5.85 -22.09
N ASP A 347 -30.52 4.95 -21.20
CA ASP A 347 -31.93 4.62 -20.98
C ASP A 347 -32.79 5.84 -20.62
N ILE A 348 -32.25 6.77 -19.82
CA ILE A 348 -32.94 8.01 -19.43
C ILE A 348 -33.17 8.89 -20.65
N LEU A 349 -32.15 9.04 -21.49
CA LEU A 349 -32.23 9.87 -22.70
C LEU A 349 -33.16 9.25 -23.74
N ILE A 350 -33.06 7.93 -23.96
CA ILE A 350 -33.96 7.18 -24.84
C ILE A 350 -35.41 7.39 -24.39
N THR A 351 -35.67 7.31 -23.08
CA THR A 351 -37.01 7.51 -22.52
C THR A 351 -37.54 8.92 -22.80
N LEU A 352 -36.74 9.95 -22.55
CA LEU A 352 -37.14 11.34 -22.78
C LEU A 352 -37.43 11.64 -24.25
N ILE A 353 -36.55 11.19 -25.17
CA ILE A 353 -36.73 11.41 -26.61
C ILE A 353 -37.93 10.60 -27.14
N THR A 354 -38.17 9.41 -26.58
CA THR A 354 -39.34 8.58 -26.94
C THR A 354 -40.64 9.25 -26.50
N ASP A 355 -40.68 9.82 -25.30
CA ASP A 355 -41.85 10.55 -24.81
C ASP A 355 -42.21 11.74 -25.73
N GLU A 356 -41.22 12.53 -26.17
CA GLU A 356 -41.43 13.63 -27.14
C GLU A 356 -41.92 13.10 -28.50
N LYS A 357 -41.30 12.02 -28.99
CA LYS A 357 -41.68 11.37 -30.25
C LYS A 357 -43.13 10.88 -30.21
N GLU A 358 -43.55 10.23 -29.13
CA GLU A 358 -44.91 9.69 -28.97
C GLU A 358 -45.97 10.79 -29.02
N VAL A 359 -45.69 11.95 -28.44
CA VAL A 359 -46.62 13.11 -28.47
C VAL A 359 -46.76 13.66 -29.88
N ILE A 360 -45.65 13.80 -30.61
CA ILE A 360 -45.65 14.25 -32.01
C ILE A 360 -46.35 13.22 -32.91
N GLU A 361 -46.18 11.92 -32.65
CA GLU A 361 -46.91 10.84 -33.33
C GLU A 361 -48.43 10.92 -33.07
N LYS A 362 -48.86 11.15 -31.83
CA LYS A 362 -50.27 11.36 -31.49
C LYS A 362 -50.85 12.58 -32.21
N ALA A 363 -50.14 13.71 -32.21
CA ALA A 363 -50.55 14.91 -32.92
C ALA A 363 -50.69 14.65 -34.43
N LEU A 364 -49.79 13.86 -35.03
CA LEU A 364 -49.87 13.47 -36.43
C LEU A 364 -51.09 12.58 -36.73
N VAL A 365 -51.47 11.68 -35.83
CA VAL A 365 -52.66 10.83 -35.95
C VAL A 365 -53.93 11.70 -35.91
N GLU A 366 -54.00 12.64 -34.97
CA GLU A 366 -55.14 13.56 -34.83
C GLU A 366 -55.31 14.46 -36.07
N ILE A 367 -54.22 15.00 -36.61
CA ILE A 367 -54.23 15.83 -37.82
C ILE A 367 -54.54 15.01 -39.08
N SER A 368 -54.16 13.73 -39.10
CA SER A 368 -54.42 12.83 -40.24
C SER A 368 -55.87 12.35 -40.32
N GLY A 369 -56.70 12.60 -39.30
CA GLY A 369 -58.14 12.35 -39.36
C GLY A 369 -58.52 10.87 -39.49
N GLU A 370 -57.69 9.94 -39.02
CA GLU A 370 -58.17 8.59 -38.75
C GLU A 370 -59.06 8.66 -37.51
N THR A 371 -60.37 8.73 -37.75
CA THR A 371 -61.41 8.64 -36.74
C THR A 371 -61.17 7.40 -35.88
N VAL A 372 -60.59 7.60 -34.70
CA VAL A 372 -60.60 6.62 -33.63
C VAL A 372 -62.06 6.28 -33.37
N GLN A 373 -62.45 5.03 -33.66
CA GLN A 373 -63.76 4.51 -33.26
C GLN A 373 -63.94 4.78 -31.76
N PRO A 374 -65.03 5.44 -31.33
CA PRO A 374 -65.27 5.60 -29.91
C PRO A 374 -65.50 4.22 -29.31
N LEU A 375 -64.76 3.91 -28.25
CA LEU A 375 -64.98 2.76 -27.39
C LEU A 375 -66.48 2.57 -27.15
N ASN A 376 -66.95 1.37 -27.48
CA ASN A 376 -68.31 0.87 -27.27
C ASN A 376 -68.70 1.01 -25.79
N ILE A 377 -69.38 2.10 -25.44
CA ILE A 377 -70.19 2.17 -24.23
C ILE A 377 -71.55 1.56 -24.60
N PRO A 378 -71.97 0.42 -24.02
CA PRO A 378 -73.26 -0.16 -24.36
C PRO A 378 -74.39 0.71 -23.79
N LYS A 379 -75.08 1.41 -24.69
CA LYS A 379 -76.35 2.09 -24.43
C LYS A 379 -77.42 1.05 -24.08
N LYS A 380 -77.82 0.95 -22.80
CA LYS A 380 -79.14 0.40 -22.43
C LYS A 380 -80.12 1.56 -22.35
N ASN A 381 -81.04 1.59 -23.31
CA ASN A 381 -82.13 2.55 -23.34
C ASN A 381 -83.46 1.82 -23.14
N ARG A 382 -84.30 2.46 -22.32
CA ARG A 382 -85.77 2.55 -22.38
C ARG A 382 -86.68 1.56 -21.65
N TYR A 383 -87.30 2.17 -20.63
CA TYR A 383 -88.72 2.18 -20.26
C TYR A 383 -89.38 0.86 -19.82
N GLN A 384 -89.66 0.78 -18.52
CA GLN A 384 -90.95 0.29 -18.04
C GLN A 384 -91.49 1.20 -16.93
N MET A 385 -92.79 1.47 -17.05
CA MET A 385 -93.60 2.36 -16.22
C MET A 385 -93.72 1.86 -14.77
N SER A 386 -93.72 2.78 -13.83
CA SER A 386 -94.37 2.61 -12.51
C SER A 386 -95.90 2.71 -12.71
N PRO A 387 -96.75 2.17 -11.81
CA PRO A 387 -96.99 2.89 -10.55
C PRO A 387 -97.47 2.08 -9.30
N LEU A 388 -97.47 2.81 -8.19
CA LEU A 388 -98.29 2.72 -6.96
C LEU A 388 -97.83 1.90 -5.73
N HIS A 389 -97.53 2.67 -4.67
CA HIS A 389 -97.83 2.50 -3.23
C HIS A 389 -97.43 1.18 -2.53
N SER A 390 -96.65 1.18 -1.44
CA SER A 390 -96.98 1.87 -0.19
C SER A 390 -95.91 1.67 0.90
N HIS A 391 -95.77 2.68 1.77
CA HIS A 391 -95.27 2.69 3.15
C HIS A 391 -93.88 2.08 3.50
N SER A 392 -92.92 2.96 3.80
CA SER A 392 -92.48 3.18 5.20
C SER A 392 -91.41 4.27 5.23
N SER A 393 -91.72 5.35 5.93
CA SER A 393 -90.86 6.52 6.17
C SER A 393 -89.71 6.22 7.15
N PRO A 394 -88.66 7.07 7.17
CA PRO A 394 -87.41 6.95 7.93
C PRO A 394 -87.52 7.60 9.32
N PRO A 395 -86.45 7.64 10.15
CA PRO A 395 -85.80 8.95 10.34
C PRO A 395 -84.29 8.99 10.77
N PHE A 396 -83.61 10.05 10.27
CA PHE A 396 -82.74 11.06 10.97
C PHE A 396 -81.41 10.64 11.63
N LEU A 397 -80.26 11.18 11.17
CA LEU A 397 -79.58 12.50 11.37
C LEU A 397 -78.56 12.52 12.53
N VAL A 398 -77.29 12.77 12.14
CA VAL A 398 -76.35 13.78 12.67
C VAL A 398 -76.01 13.80 14.16
N ALA A 399 -74.72 13.62 14.46
CA ALA A 399 -74.04 14.43 15.47
C ALA A 399 -72.54 14.57 15.17
N SER A 400 -72.17 15.77 14.75
CA SER A 400 -70.85 16.38 14.82
C SER A 400 -70.44 16.62 16.28
N LYS A 401 -69.22 16.22 16.70
CA LYS A 401 -68.45 16.88 17.77
C LYS A 401 -66.94 16.77 17.53
N SER A 402 -66.27 17.82 17.97
CA SER A 402 -64.97 18.40 17.63
C SER A 402 -63.74 17.71 18.29
N PRO A 403 -62.50 18.19 18.03
CA PRO A 403 -61.22 17.52 18.38
C PRO A 403 -60.75 17.85 19.79
N PRO A 404 -59.76 17.13 20.38
CA PRO A 404 -59.18 17.55 21.65
C PRO A 404 -58.10 18.63 21.43
N LYS A 405 -58.28 19.76 22.14
CA LYS A 405 -57.34 20.86 22.31
C LYS A 405 -56.51 20.64 23.59
N ILE A 406 -55.30 21.19 23.56
CA ILE A 406 -54.29 21.34 24.62
C ILE A 406 -54.88 21.74 25.99
N GLY A 407 -54.28 21.25 27.07
CA GLY A 407 -54.45 21.74 28.44
C GLY A 407 -53.15 21.62 29.24
N ILE A 408 -52.46 22.76 29.39
CA ILE A 408 -51.36 22.99 30.33
C ILE A 408 -51.96 23.07 31.74
N THR A 409 -51.35 22.44 32.74
CA THR A 409 -51.42 22.93 34.12
C THR A 409 -50.03 22.97 34.73
N ASP A 410 -49.60 24.20 34.94
CA ASP A 410 -48.47 24.66 35.72
C ASP A 410 -48.87 24.68 37.21
N LYS A 411 -47.96 24.26 38.10
CA LYS A 411 -47.82 24.70 39.51
C LYS A 411 -46.62 23.99 40.15
N THR A 412 -45.46 24.62 39.96
CA THR A 412 -44.56 25.10 41.02
C THR A 412 -44.56 24.38 42.37
N VAL A 413 -43.38 23.93 42.82
CA VAL A 413 -42.52 24.60 43.83
C VAL A 413 -41.24 23.77 44.02
N ASP A 414 -40.19 24.27 43.40
CA ASP A 414 -38.82 24.54 43.84
C ASP A 414 -37.84 23.54 44.49
N PRO A 415 -36.53 23.79 44.24
CA PRO A 415 -35.42 22.85 44.37
C PRO A 415 -34.47 23.22 45.53
N VAL A 416 -33.96 22.25 46.28
CA VAL A 416 -32.89 22.49 47.27
C VAL A 416 -31.96 21.27 47.36
N THR A 417 -30.70 21.51 46.93
CA THR A 417 -29.38 21.04 47.44
C THR A 417 -29.04 19.56 47.51
N ASP A 418 -27.97 19.16 46.80
CA ASP A 418 -26.58 19.18 47.31
C ASP A 418 -25.63 19.14 46.07
N ALA A 419 -24.82 20.17 45.81
CA ALA A 419 -23.57 20.56 46.48
C ALA A 419 -22.37 19.65 46.10
N ASN A 420 -21.61 20.14 45.12
CA ASN A 420 -20.15 20.11 44.93
C ASN A 420 -19.90 20.62 43.49
N GLY A 421 -19.70 21.91 43.19
CA GLY A 421 -18.96 22.94 43.91
C GLY A 421 -17.47 22.75 43.64
N ILE A 422 -16.90 23.42 42.63
CA ILE A 422 -15.96 24.58 42.74
C ILE A 422 -14.61 24.12 42.13
N GLU A 423 -13.88 24.81 41.25
CA GLU A 423 -13.88 26.18 40.72
C GLU A 423 -13.08 26.21 39.41
N LEU A 424 -13.53 27.03 38.46
CA LEU A 424 -12.76 27.57 37.35
C LEU A 424 -12.59 29.06 37.68
N GLU A 425 -11.45 29.45 38.25
CA GLU A 425 -11.05 30.85 38.33
C GLU A 425 -10.08 31.18 37.20
N ASN A 426 -10.49 32.16 36.39
CA ASN A 426 -9.61 33.00 35.61
C ASN A 426 -8.78 33.88 36.55
N MET A 427 -7.48 34.04 36.28
CA MET A 427 -6.78 35.32 36.49
C MET A 427 -5.39 35.30 35.82
N ASP A 428 -5.28 36.21 34.84
CA ASP A 428 -4.18 37.16 34.64
C ASP A 428 -2.73 36.73 34.40
N SER A 429 -2.32 36.98 33.15
CA SER A 429 -1.34 38.03 32.82
C SER A 429 -0.08 38.15 33.69
N ILE A 430 1.01 37.46 33.33
CA ILE A 430 2.37 37.96 33.59
C ILE A 430 3.25 37.80 32.35
N LYS A 431 3.53 38.96 31.72
CA LYS A 431 4.71 39.23 30.91
C LYS A 431 5.97 39.01 31.78
N GLY A 432 6.92 38.21 31.30
CA GLY A 432 8.23 38.08 31.94
C GLY A 432 9.32 37.81 30.90
N LYS A 433 9.99 38.88 30.47
CA LYS A 433 11.27 38.84 29.74
C LYS A 433 12.30 38.03 30.53
N TYR A 434 13.09 37.21 29.84
CA TYR A 434 14.47 36.96 30.24
C TYR A 434 15.38 37.02 29.01
N GLU A 435 16.06 38.17 28.89
CA GLU A 435 17.37 38.29 28.24
C GLU A 435 18.47 37.83 29.22
N LYS A 436 19.43 37.10 28.66
CA LYS A 436 20.88 37.01 28.93
C LYS A 436 21.46 37.22 30.35
N LYS A 437 22.31 36.26 30.75
CA LYS A 437 23.75 36.34 31.13
C LYS A 437 24.18 34.93 31.59
N ASP A 438 25.38 34.40 31.34
CA ASP A 438 26.66 34.86 30.77
C ASP A 438 27.20 33.80 29.79
#